data_AF-A0A9E0LRT5-F1
#
_entry.id   AF-A0A9E0LRT5-F1
#
_cell.length_a   1.000
_cell.length_b   1.000
_cell.length_c   1.000
_cell.angle_alpha   90.00
_cell.angle_beta   90.00
_cell.angle_gamma   90.00
#
_symmetry.space_group_name_H-M   'P 1'
#
loop_
_entity.id
_entity.type
_entity.pdbx_description
1 polymer ?
#
loop_
_entity_poly.entity_id
_entity_poly.type
_entity_poly.pdbx_seq_one_letter_code
_entity_poly.pdbx_strand_id
1 'polypeptide(L)'
;MESLATTKLSSKGQVVIPEEIRLRLGLKEGTQFVVVGDRDVVILKTIAPPAMAEFDELVRAARGAARKAGMKPADVKRAVAKARASR
;
A
#
# COMPACT_ATOMS: atom_id res chain seq x y z
N MET A 1 -17.13 18.72 16.52
CA MET A 1 -17.67 17.65 17.40
C MET A 1 -17.15 16.33 16.88
N GLU A 2 -16.77 15.42 17.77
CA GLU A 2 -16.47 14.05 17.37
C GLU A 2 -17.76 13.43 16.82
N SER A 3 -17.72 12.96 15.57
CA SER A 3 -18.85 12.23 14.98
C SER A 3 -18.86 10.81 15.55
N LEU A 4 -19.62 10.62 16.63
CA LEU A 4 -19.92 9.32 17.19
C LEU A 4 -21.03 8.68 16.35
N ALA A 5 -20.74 7.52 15.76
CA ALA A 5 -21.71 6.73 15.02
C ALA A 5 -21.45 5.24 15.27
N THR A 6 -22.53 4.46 15.36
CA THR A 6 -22.45 3.01 15.61
C THR A 6 -22.78 2.23 14.36
N THR A 7 -22.04 1.15 14.10
CA THR A 7 -22.23 0.27 12.95
C THR A 7 -22.19 -1.18 13.39
N LYS A 8 -22.82 -2.09 12.63
CA LYS A 8 -22.79 -3.52 12.93
C LYS A 8 -21.78 -4.26 12.06
N LEU A 9 -21.21 -5.32 12.61
CA LEU A 9 -20.40 -6.28 11.87
C LEU A 9 -21.34 -7.18 11.03
N SER A 10 -21.09 -7.27 9.73
CA SER A 10 -21.82 -8.19 8.86
C SER A 10 -21.39 -9.64 9.11
N SER A 11 -22.17 -10.60 8.63
CA SER A 11 -21.82 -12.03 8.68
C SER A 11 -20.51 -12.37 7.96
N LYS A 12 -20.06 -11.51 7.05
CA LYS A 12 -18.79 -11.65 6.33
C LYS A 12 -17.63 -10.90 7.01
N GLY A 13 -17.84 -10.38 8.22
CA GLY A 13 -16.84 -9.64 8.96
C GLY A 13 -16.60 -8.22 8.45
N GLN A 14 -17.54 -7.63 7.71
CA GLN A 14 -17.42 -6.26 7.19
C GLN A 14 -18.10 -5.27 8.12
N VAL A 15 -17.49 -4.09 8.29
CA VAL A 15 -18.08 -2.95 9.00
C VAL A 15 -18.25 -1.80 8.02
N VAL A 16 -19.40 -1.15 8.06
CA VAL A 16 -19.66 0.05 7.26
C VAL A 16 -19.05 1.25 7.95
N ILE A 17 -18.27 2.07 7.25
CA ILE A 17 -17.84 3.38 7.78
C ILE A 17 -18.94 4.41 7.45
N PRO A 18 -19.56 5.05 8.47
CA PRO A 18 -20.61 6.03 8.26
C PRO A 18 -20.15 7.18 7.38
N GLU A 19 -21.07 7.72 6.58
CA GLU A 19 -20.78 8.74 5.57
C GLU A 19 -20.05 9.97 6.15
N GLU A 20 -20.50 10.47 7.31
CA GLU A 20 -19.88 11.62 7.97
C GLU A 20 -18.40 11.37 8.31
N ILE A 21 -18.07 10.17 8.79
CA ILE A 21 -16.69 9.77 9.10
C ILE A 21 -15.89 9.62 7.80
N ARG A 22 -16.48 8.99 6.78
CA ARG A 22 -15.86 8.80 5.46
C ARG A 22 -15.48 10.13 4.82
N LEU A 23 -16.40 11.10 4.81
CA LEU A 23 -16.18 12.44 4.24
C LEU A 23 -15.13 13.23 5.05
N ARG A 24 -15.23 13.23 6.38
CA ARG A 24 -14.29 13.94 7.26
C ARG A 24 -12.85 13.43 7.12
N LEU A 25 -12.68 12.12 7.00
CA LEU A 25 -11.37 11.47 6.87
C LEU A 25 -10.91 11.37 5.40
N GLY A 26 -11.70 11.85 4.44
CA GLY A 26 -11.36 11.82 3.01
C GLY A 26 -11.20 10.41 2.45
N LEU A 27 -11.86 9.41 3.04
CA LEU A 27 -11.74 8.01 2.65
C LEU A 27 -12.47 7.79 1.33
N LYS A 28 -11.78 7.16 0.37
CA LYS A 28 -12.29 6.82 -0.95
C LYS A 28 -12.30 5.31 -1.15
N GLU A 29 -13.01 4.86 -2.18
CA GLU A 29 -12.88 3.49 -2.63
C GLU A 29 -11.41 3.13 -2.90
N GLY A 30 -10.98 1.95 -2.46
CA GLY A 30 -9.58 1.51 -2.58
C GLY A 30 -8.62 2.06 -1.52
N THR A 31 -9.08 2.89 -0.57
CA THR A 31 -8.22 3.32 0.56
C THR A 31 -7.70 2.11 1.32
N GLN A 32 -6.38 2.03 1.48
CA GLN A 32 -5.74 0.96 2.22
C GLN A 32 -5.55 1.35 3.68
N PHE A 33 -5.69 0.37 4.56
CA PHE A 33 -5.51 0.54 6.00
C PHE A 33 -4.54 -0.49 6.54
N VAL A 34 -3.71 -0.07 7.50
CA VAL A 34 -3.17 -0.98 8.49
C VAL A 34 -4.24 -1.18 9.55
N VAL A 35 -4.59 -2.44 9.80
CA VAL A 35 -5.57 -2.84 10.81
C VAL A 35 -4.82 -3.37 12.02
N VAL A 36 -5.01 -2.76 13.18
CA VAL A 36 -4.42 -3.21 14.45
C VAL A 36 -5.55 -3.47 15.44
N GLY A 37 -5.57 -4.67 16.03
CA GLY A 37 -6.47 -4.99 17.14
C GLY A 37 -5.72 -5.01 18.46
N ASP A 38 -6.25 -4.34 19.48
CA ASP A 38 -5.80 -4.47 20.87
C ASP A 38 -7.02 -4.50 21.79
N ARG A 39 -7.17 -5.59 22.56
CA ARG A 39 -8.32 -5.87 23.44
C ARG A 39 -9.68 -5.67 22.74
N ASP A 40 -10.41 -4.61 23.07
CA ASP A 40 -11.73 -4.23 22.56
C ASP A 40 -11.66 -3.11 21.52
N VAL A 41 -10.46 -2.74 21.08
CA VAL A 41 -10.22 -1.65 20.12
C VAL A 41 -9.69 -2.21 18.80
N VAL A 42 -10.27 -1.74 17.69
CA VAL A 42 -9.75 -1.92 16.35
C VAL A 42 -9.36 -0.56 15.79
N ILE A 43 -8.09 -0.39 15.44
CA ILE A 43 -7.54 0.82 14.83
C ILE A 43 -7.38 0.60 13.33
N LEU A 44 -8.00 1.47 12.54
CA LEU A 44 -7.84 1.56 11.09
C LEU A 44 -7.00 2.79 10.78
N LYS A 45 -5.73 2.59 10.44
CA LYS A 45 -4.83 3.67 10.04
C LYS A 45 -4.63 3.67 8.54
N THR A 46 -4.97 4.76 7.87
CA THR A 46 -4.72 4.90 6.42
C THR A 46 -3.24 4.79 6.11
N ILE A 47 -2.92 4.09 5.03
CA ILE A 47 -1.58 4.06 4.47
C ILE A 47 -1.61 4.49 3.01
N ALA A 48 -0.55 5.18 2.60
CA ALA A 48 -0.30 5.50 1.21
C ALA A 48 1.00 4.81 0.80
N PRO A 49 1.11 4.34 -0.45
CA PRO A 49 2.40 3.97 -0.99
C PRO A 49 3.33 5.18 -0.94
N PRO A 50 4.62 4.99 -0.61
CA PRO A 50 5.60 6.07 -0.66
C PRO A 50 5.65 6.69 -2.06
N ALA A 51 5.88 8.00 -2.12
CA ALA A 51 5.96 8.69 -3.41
C ALA A 51 7.17 8.18 -4.19
N MET A 52 7.04 8.01 -5.51
CA MET A 52 8.16 7.55 -6.35
C MET A 52 9.39 8.45 -6.23
N ALA A 53 9.19 9.75 -5.98
CA ALA A 53 10.26 10.71 -5.74
C ALA A 53 11.14 10.35 -4.53
N GLU A 54 10.58 9.69 -3.51
CA GLU A 54 11.34 9.21 -2.35
C GLU A 54 12.37 8.14 -2.73
N PHE A 55 12.18 7.46 -3.86
CA PHE A 55 13.10 6.43 -4.35
C PHE A 55 14.11 6.96 -5.39
N ASP A 56 14.10 8.26 -5.72
CA ASP A 56 14.92 8.79 -6.81
C ASP A 56 16.41 8.57 -6.59
N GLU A 57 16.91 8.74 -5.37
CA GLU A 57 18.32 8.50 -5.04
C GLU A 57 18.70 7.02 -5.20
N LEU A 58 17.86 6.13 -4.69
CA LEU A 58 18.06 4.68 -4.83
C LEU A 58 18.08 4.26 -6.31
N VAL A 59 17.13 4.78 -7.10
CA VAL A 59 17.03 4.53 -8.54
C VAL A 59 18.26 5.06 -9.28
N ARG A 60 18.76 6.25 -8.91
CA ARG A 60 19.98 6.83 -9.51
C ARG A 60 21.21 5.97 -9.21
N ALA A 61 21.38 5.55 -7.95
CA ALA A 61 22.49 4.68 -7.56
C ALA A 61 22.45 3.32 -8.29
N ALA A 62 21.28 2.68 -8.35
CA ALA A 62 21.08 1.42 -9.05
C ALA A 62 21.39 1.54 -10.56
N ARG A 63 20.95 2.63 -11.21
CA ARG A 63 21.29 2.91 -12.62
C ARG A 63 22.79 3.11 -12.83
N GLY A 64 23.48 3.77 -11.91
CA GLY A 64 24.93 3.93 -11.94
C GLY A 64 25.67 2.59 -11.86
N ALA A 65 25.27 1.73 -10.92
CA ALA A 65 25.82 0.39 -10.78
C ALA A 65 25.57 -0.48 -12.03
N ALA A 66 24.35 -0.44 -12.58
CA ALA A 66 23.98 -1.17 -13.79
C ALA A 66 24.85 -0.78 -15.00
N ARG A 67 25.12 0.53 -15.17
CA ARG A 67 26.01 1.03 -16.24
C ARG A 67 27.44 0.53 -16.07
N LYS A 68 27.99 0.59 -14.85
CA LYS A 68 29.34 0.08 -14.55
C LYS A 68 29.46 -1.43 -14.80
N ALA A 69 28.38 -2.18 -14.54
CA ALA A 69 28.30 -3.61 -14.80
C ALA A 69 28.00 -3.97 -16.27
N GLY A 70 27.82 -2.99 -17.16
CA GLY A 70 27.47 -3.22 -18.57
C GLY A 70 26.09 -3.86 -18.79
N MET A 71 25.20 -3.77 -17.80
CA MET A 71 23.90 -4.42 -17.81
C MET A 71 22.98 -3.82 -18.88
N LYS A 72 22.31 -4.67 -19.65
CA LYS A 72 21.38 -4.31 -20.72
C LYS A 72 19.93 -4.58 -20.31
N PRO A 73 18.95 -3.88 -20.91
CA PRO A 73 17.53 -4.14 -20.65
C PRO A 73 17.10 -5.59 -20.90
N ALA A 74 17.76 -6.27 -21.85
CA ALA A 74 17.53 -7.68 -22.12
C ALA A 74 17.87 -8.60 -20.93
N ASP A 75 18.85 -8.23 -20.12
CA ASP A 75 19.29 -9.00 -18.95
C ASP A 75 18.20 -9.01 -17.87
N VAL A 76 17.55 -7.86 -17.67
CA VAL A 76 16.38 -7.73 -16.78
C VAL A 76 15.22 -8.60 -17.26
N LYS A 77 14.91 -8.55 -18.55
CA LYS A 77 13.83 -9.39 -19.13
C LYS A 77 14.08 -10.89 -18.90
N ARG A 78 15.33 -11.35 -19.11
CA ARG A 78 15.71 -12.75 -18.85
C ARG A 78 15.59 -13.11 -17.37
N ALA A 79 16.02 -12.23 -16.47
CA ALA A 79 15.93 -12.46 -15.02
C ALA A 79 14.47 -12.58 -14.55
N VAL A 80 13.58 -11.69 -15.00
CA VAL A 80 12.15 -11.73 -14.66
C VAL A 80 11.48 -12.99 -15.21
N ALA A 81 11.78 -13.38 -16.45
CA ALA A 81 11.24 -14.60 -17.05
C ALA A 81 11.65 -15.84 -16.24
N LYS A 82 12.93 -15.93 -15.83
CA LYS A 82 13.44 -17.02 -15.00
C LYS A 82 12.72 -17.09 -13.63
N ALA A 83 12.54 -15.95 -12.97
CA ALA A 83 11.86 -15.88 -11.67
C ALA A 83 10.38 -16.27 -11.74
N ARG A 84 9.69 -15.94 -12.85
CA ARG A 84 8.28 -16.32 -13.05
C ARG A 84 8.10 -17.79 -13.41
N ALA A 85 9.06 -18.38 -14.12
CA ALA A 85 9.03 -19.80 -14.46
C ALA A 85 9.31 -20.73 -13.25
N SER A 86 9.79 -20.17 -12.14
CA SER A 86 10.08 -20.89 -10.90
C SER A 86 8.97 -20.75 -9.85
N ARG A 87 7.81 -20.20 -10.23
CA ARG A 87 6.60 -20.10 -9.41
C ARG A 87 5.52 -21.02 -9.98
#